data_AF-A0A8J2S5N1-F1
#
_entry.id   AF-A0A8J2S5N1-F1
#
_cell.length_a   1.000
_cell.length_b   1.000
_cell.length_c   1.000
_cell.angle_alpha   90.00
_cell.angle_beta   90.00
_cell.angle_gamma   90.00
#
_symmetry.space_group_name_H-M   'P 1'
#
loop_
_entity.id
_entity.type
_entity.pdbx_description
1 polymer ?
#
loop_
_entity_poly.entity_id
_entity_poly.type
_entity_poly.pdbx_seq_one_letter_code
_entity_poly.pdbx_strand_id
1 'polypeptide(L)'
;NGSARHCDVFEKQPSWKLHTIATMPDAAALAVCDIELNDVPDMRQEDQKEAIVDAPEQLVAPGPCYATHLDVGPAQTRARDTVDAVTRVARAAAELCSVEEQYARGLKKVASTLEGAAGPDKGVRGACAAAAAMLASASTAHATLAKSLAADVEAPLEQARVAVRKAQSDGATRAQAAHRAVKAADDRYRRAASRLKAHVRDATANEAAKPAPGEGSGLDSAEAPPEKPHASIYARYLAPTKPSPDDARQECDARWRDLSLESRKAALEAQRLLTAYQASDEAAVETCVDALRKVGVHQASAFSTRTYDLAQLTRALDACDALADVAVFVEEREQARDRVDGACVRNALRLCQPETSQVGRALGSVFVPRSPVDDVLASPSAVADASTAAVADDVRYVQLPVRAGAG
;
A
#
# COMPACT_ATOMS: atom_id res chain seq x y z
N ASN A 1 -38.40 -27.72 -17.89
CA ASN A 1 -37.16 -27.01 -18.29
C ASN A 1 -37.02 -25.78 -17.42
N GLY A 2 -36.55 -25.82 -16.16
CA GLY A 2 -35.34 -26.47 -15.62
C GLY A 2 -34.37 -25.34 -15.22
N SER A 3 -34.63 -24.60 -14.13
CA SER A 3 -34.28 -24.85 -12.72
C SER A 3 -32.86 -24.41 -12.34
N ALA A 4 -32.82 -23.68 -11.23
CA ALA A 4 -31.70 -23.00 -10.60
C ALA A 4 -30.61 -23.93 -10.04
N ARG A 5 -29.41 -23.37 -9.83
CA ARG A 5 -28.48 -23.79 -8.77
C ARG A 5 -27.84 -22.58 -8.10
N HIS A 6 -28.34 -22.31 -6.90
CA HIS A 6 -27.59 -21.79 -5.75
C HIS A 6 -27.00 -22.98 -4.96
N CYS A 7 -26.16 -22.68 -3.95
CA CYS A 7 -25.40 -23.57 -3.03
C CYS A 7 -23.99 -23.93 -3.57
N ASP A 8 -22.86 -23.82 -2.86
CA ASP A 8 -22.48 -23.52 -1.47
C ASP A 8 -20.98 -23.17 -1.46
N VAL A 9 -20.50 -22.17 -0.71
CA VAL A 9 -19.20 -22.22 0.00
C VAL A 9 -19.21 -21.16 1.13
N PHE A 10 -19.65 -21.57 2.32
CA PHE A 10 -19.29 -20.91 3.58
C PHE A 10 -18.74 -21.99 4.50
N GLU A 11 -17.43 -22.25 4.42
CA GLU A 11 -16.67 -22.83 5.54
C GLU A 11 -15.18 -22.83 5.20
N LYS A 12 -14.47 -21.81 5.71
CA LYS A 12 -13.08 -21.90 6.16
C LYS A 12 -12.74 -20.57 6.82
N GLN A 13 -12.89 -20.54 8.14
CA GLN A 13 -12.17 -19.57 8.96
C GLN A 13 -10.67 -19.72 8.68
N PRO A 14 -9.90 -18.64 8.45
CA PRO A 14 -8.48 -18.72 8.69
C PRO A 14 -8.32 -18.74 10.20
N SER A 15 -7.99 -19.90 10.76
CA SER A 15 -7.38 -19.95 12.08
C SER A 15 -6.08 -19.15 12.00
N TRP A 16 -6.02 -17.97 12.61
CA TRP A 16 -4.77 -17.26 12.85
C TRP A 16 -4.05 -18.03 13.95
N LYS A 17 -3.36 -19.11 13.55
CA LYS A 17 -2.35 -19.71 14.41
C LYS A 17 -1.24 -18.66 14.54
N LEU A 18 -1.20 -18.00 15.70
CA LEU A 18 0.01 -17.42 16.23
C LEU A 18 1.09 -18.50 16.19
N HIS A 19 1.91 -18.49 15.15
CA HIS A 19 3.21 -19.11 15.24
C HIS A 19 4.03 -18.20 16.15
N THR A 20 4.07 -18.62 17.41
CA THR A 20 5.19 -18.43 18.33
C THR A 20 6.48 -18.37 17.52
N ILE A 21 7.03 -17.16 17.37
CA ILE A 21 8.42 -17.00 16.97
C ILE A 21 9.22 -17.47 18.17
N ALA A 22 9.54 -18.76 18.15
CA ALA A 22 10.58 -19.34 18.96
C ALA A 22 11.88 -18.60 18.64
N THR A 23 12.42 -17.92 19.65
CA THR A 23 13.84 -17.85 19.98
C THR A 23 14.80 -17.97 18.78
N MET A 24 15.29 -16.83 18.28
CA MET A 24 16.65 -16.82 17.74
C MET A 24 17.63 -16.53 18.89
N PRO A 25 18.58 -17.46 19.16
CA PRO A 25 19.75 -17.15 19.97
C PRO A 25 20.78 -16.39 19.13
N ASP A 26 21.76 -15.84 19.82
CA ASP A 26 23.01 -15.24 19.33
C ASP A 26 22.95 -13.79 18.85
N ALA A 27 23.05 -12.94 19.88
CA ALA A 27 23.93 -11.78 19.86
C ALA A 27 25.32 -12.14 19.32
N ALA A 28 25.52 -11.94 18.01
CA ALA A 28 26.84 -11.90 17.41
C ALA A 28 27.30 -10.43 17.31
N ALA A 29 28.17 -10.07 18.26
CA ALA A 29 29.23 -9.07 18.17
C ALA A 29 28.91 -7.75 17.41
N LEU A 30 28.59 -6.73 18.19
CA LEU A 30 28.97 -5.35 17.92
C LEU A 30 30.49 -5.28 17.67
N ALA A 31 30.90 -5.24 16.40
CA ALA A 31 32.19 -4.71 16.00
C ALA A 31 31.92 -3.33 15.40
N VAL A 32 31.99 -2.31 16.26
CA VAL A 32 32.16 -0.92 15.84
C VAL A 32 33.56 -0.84 15.23
N CYS A 33 33.65 -0.84 13.91
CA CYS A 33 34.86 -0.40 13.23
C CYS A 33 34.85 1.12 13.22
N ASP A 34 35.39 1.71 14.28
CA ASP A 34 36.02 3.02 14.20
C ASP A 34 37.17 2.90 13.19
N ILE A 35 36.92 3.31 11.94
CA ILE A 35 37.99 3.57 10.99
C ILE A 35 38.56 4.93 11.39
N GLU A 36 39.54 4.89 12.29
CA GLU A 36 40.47 6.01 12.47
C GLU A 36 41.14 6.29 11.12
N LEU A 37 41.10 7.56 10.73
CA LEU A 37 41.51 8.08 9.42
C LEU A 37 43.04 8.19 9.27
N ASN A 38 43.82 7.29 9.90
CA ASN A 38 45.26 7.48 10.11
C ASN A 38 46.18 6.30 9.74
N ASP A 39 45.72 5.28 9.02
CA ASP A 39 46.61 4.24 8.48
C ASP A 39 46.52 4.16 6.95
N VAL A 40 47.11 5.16 6.30
CA VAL A 40 47.65 5.00 4.94
C VAL A 40 49.12 4.65 5.13
N PRO A 41 49.60 3.46 4.72
CA PRO A 41 51.03 3.19 4.75
C PRO A 41 51.73 4.17 3.80
N ASP A 42 52.52 5.07 4.39
CA ASP A 42 53.46 5.95 3.72
C ASP A 42 54.53 5.07 3.08
N MET A 43 54.28 4.63 1.83
CA MET A 43 55.23 3.91 0.98
C MET A 43 56.35 4.88 0.61
N ARG A 44 57.29 5.08 1.55
CA ARG A 44 58.53 5.80 1.32
C ARG A 44 59.37 5.10 0.27
N GLN A 45 60.08 5.95 -0.44
CA GLN A 45 60.61 5.76 -1.78
C GLN A 45 61.99 5.08 -1.84
N GLU A 46 62.38 4.26 -0.85
CA GLU A 46 63.80 3.88 -0.68
C GLU A 46 64.21 2.46 -1.06
N ASP A 47 63.28 1.51 -1.28
CA ASP A 47 63.68 0.10 -1.56
C ASP A 47 63.61 -0.33 -3.05
N GLN A 48 63.49 0.61 -4.00
CA GLN A 48 63.38 0.30 -5.44
C GLN A 48 64.69 0.40 -6.26
N LYS A 49 65.86 0.38 -5.62
CA LYS A 49 67.14 0.57 -6.35
C LYS A 49 67.96 -0.69 -6.67
N GLU A 50 67.57 -1.88 -6.26
CA GLU A 50 68.34 -3.09 -6.59
C GLU A 50 67.47 -4.24 -7.10
N ALA A 51 66.93 -4.07 -8.33
CA ALA A 51 66.52 -5.19 -9.20
C ALA A 51 66.29 -4.67 -10.62
N ILE A 52 67.35 -4.19 -11.29
CA ILE A 52 67.34 -3.96 -12.74
C ILE A 52 68.40 -4.89 -13.34
N VAL A 53 68.05 -6.15 -13.57
CA VAL A 53 68.73 -7.02 -14.53
C VAL A 53 67.68 -7.97 -15.14
N ASP A 54 67.46 -7.80 -16.46
CA ASP A 54 66.90 -8.71 -17.46
C ASP A 54 65.54 -9.40 -17.25
N ALA A 55 64.47 -8.76 -17.73
CA ALA A 55 63.31 -9.44 -18.34
C ALA A 55 62.49 -8.48 -19.23
N PRO A 56 62.45 -8.64 -20.58
CA PRO A 56 61.73 -7.71 -21.47
C PRO A 56 60.25 -8.09 -21.75
N GLU A 57 59.56 -8.82 -20.86
CA GLU A 57 58.16 -9.25 -21.13
C GLU A 57 57.13 -9.13 -19.97
N GLN A 58 57.44 -8.49 -18.83
CA GLN A 58 56.50 -8.37 -17.69
C GLN A 58 56.00 -6.96 -17.37
N LEU A 59 55.87 -6.08 -18.37
CA LEU A 59 55.29 -4.74 -18.20
C LEU A 59 53.76 -4.68 -18.39
N VAL A 60 53.06 -5.80 -18.19
CA VAL A 60 51.62 -5.80 -17.94
C VAL A 60 51.44 -6.15 -16.47
N ALA A 61 51.59 -5.14 -15.61
CA ALA A 61 51.17 -5.25 -14.23
C ALA A 61 49.74 -5.84 -14.20
N PRO A 62 49.45 -6.84 -13.34
CA PRO A 62 48.10 -7.36 -13.20
C PRO A 62 47.20 -6.16 -12.92
N GLY A 63 46.33 -5.84 -13.88
CA GLY A 63 45.47 -4.67 -13.80
C GLY A 63 44.73 -4.74 -12.47
N PRO A 64 44.82 -3.73 -11.61
CA PRO A 64 44.21 -3.81 -10.30
C PRO A 64 42.71 -4.00 -10.50
N CYS A 65 42.20 -5.05 -9.87
CA CYS A 65 40.82 -5.48 -9.85
C CYS A 65 39.95 -4.47 -9.08
N TYR A 66 39.93 -3.22 -9.55
CA TYR A 66 38.95 -2.25 -9.10
C TYR A 66 37.63 -2.62 -9.75
N ALA A 67 36.63 -2.92 -8.91
CA ALA A 67 35.27 -3.08 -9.35
C ALA A 67 34.82 -1.76 -10.00
N THR A 68 34.93 -1.67 -11.33
CA THR A 68 34.33 -0.60 -12.14
C THR A 68 32.80 -0.62 -12.05
N HIS A 69 32.24 -1.65 -11.43
CA HIS A 69 30.84 -1.80 -11.10
C HIS A 69 30.58 -1.35 -9.67
N LEU A 70 29.94 -0.19 -9.54
CA LEU A 70 29.18 0.18 -8.35
C LEU A 70 28.08 -0.84 -8.13
N ASP A 71 28.26 -1.77 -7.19
CA ASP A 71 27.24 -2.76 -6.87
C ASP A 71 26.21 -2.20 -5.87
N VAL A 72 25.38 -1.28 -6.35
CA VAL A 72 24.22 -0.76 -5.61
C VAL A 72 22.91 -1.39 -6.08
N GLY A 73 22.97 -2.32 -7.04
CA GLY A 73 21.79 -2.98 -7.61
C GLY A 73 20.92 -3.71 -6.58
N PRO A 74 21.51 -4.51 -5.67
CA PRO A 74 20.77 -5.17 -4.60
C PRO A 74 20.05 -4.16 -3.68
N ALA A 75 20.70 -3.05 -3.34
CA ALA A 75 20.11 -2.01 -2.50
C ALA A 75 18.97 -1.26 -3.21
N GLN A 76 19.11 -0.97 -4.51
CA GLN A 76 18.03 -0.39 -5.32
C GLN A 76 16.81 -1.31 -5.44
N THR A 77 17.05 -2.63 -5.51
CA THR A 77 15.99 -3.63 -5.55
C THR A 77 15.27 -3.68 -4.22
N ARG A 78 16.01 -3.75 -3.11
CA ARG A 78 15.45 -3.68 -1.76
C ARG A 78 14.64 -2.40 -1.53
N ALA A 79 15.16 -1.24 -1.91
CA ALA A 79 14.43 0.03 -1.77
C ALA A 79 13.11 0.04 -2.56
N ARG A 80 13.08 -0.60 -3.74
CA ARG A 80 11.83 -0.78 -4.50
C ARG A 80 10.85 -1.70 -3.77
N ASP A 81 11.34 -2.80 -3.20
CA ASP A 81 10.52 -3.71 -2.40
C ASP A 81 9.96 -3.02 -1.16
N THR A 82 10.74 -2.13 -0.52
CA THR A 82 10.29 -1.28 0.60
C THR A 82 9.16 -0.34 0.15
N VAL A 83 9.30 0.33 -0.99
CA VAL A 83 8.23 1.17 -1.57
C VAL A 83 6.95 0.36 -1.77
N ASP A 84 7.06 -0.84 -2.33
CA ASP A 84 5.92 -1.70 -2.60
C ASP A 84 5.27 -2.21 -1.30
N ALA A 85 6.08 -2.57 -0.30
CA ALA A 85 5.61 -2.98 1.02
C ALA A 85 4.83 -1.84 1.71
N VAL A 86 5.42 -0.66 1.83
CA VAL A 86 4.78 0.51 2.46
C VAL A 86 3.52 0.91 1.70
N THR A 87 3.54 0.84 0.36
CA THR A 87 2.35 1.12 -0.46
C THR A 87 1.20 0.15 -0.16
N ARG A 88 1.50 -1.15 0.01
CA ARG A 88 0.48 -2.15 0.39
C ARG A 88 -0.09 -1.88 1.79
N VAL A 89 0.75 -1.55 2.76
CA VAL A 89 0.33 -1.26 4.14
C VAL A 89 -0.52 0.01 4.19
N ALA A 90 -0.09 1.09 3.53
CA ALA A 90 -0.85 2.34 3.44
C ALA A 90 -2.22 2.13 2.80
N ARG A 91 -2.28 1.34 1.72
CA ARG A 91 -3.54 0.99 1.07
C ARG A 91 -4.46 0.18 1.99
N ALA A 92 -3.94 -0.83 2.68
CA ALA A 92 -4.71 -1.63 3.61
C ALA A 92 -5.27 -0.78 4.76
N ALA A 93 -4.50 0.19 5.25
CA ALA A 93 -4.96 1.14 6.26
C ALA A 93 -6.11 2.01 5.74
N ALA A 94 -6.00 2.57 4.54
CA ALA A 94 -7.07 3.37 3.93
C ALA A 94 -8.35 2.55 3.67
N GLU A 95 -8.20 1.28 3.24
CA GLU A 95 -9.32 0.36 3.07
C GLU A 95 -9.99 0.06 4.41
N LEU A 96 -9.22 -0.16 5.48
CA LEU A 96 -9.75 -0.34 6.84
C LEU A 96 -10.52 0.90 7.31
N CYS A 97 -9.97 2.10 7.17
CA CYS A 97 -10.66 3.35 7.50
C CYS A 97 -12.02 3.45 6.77
N SER A 98 -12.04 3.18 5.46
CA SER A 98 -13.26 3.23 4.65
C SER A 98 -14.30 2.21 5.10
N VAL A 99 -13.88 0.98 5.42
CA VAL A 99 -14.77 -0.07 5.94
C VAL A 99 -15.39 0.34 7.28
N GLU A 100 -14.58 0.88 8.20
CA GLU A 100 -15.05 1.33 9.52
C GLU A 100 -16.07 2.47 9.40
N GLU A 101 -15.84 3.43 8.50
CA GLU A 101 -16.81 4.49 8.25
C GLU A 101 -18.12 3.97 7.62
N GLN A 102 -18.02 3.07 6.64
CA GLN A 102 -19.19 2.47 6.00
C GLN A 102 -20.01 1.68 7.01
N TYR A 103 -19.33 0.91 7.86
CA TYR A 103 -19.97 0.15 8.92
C TYR A 103 -20.65 1.07 9.94
N ALA A 104 -19.98 2.13 10.38
CA ALA A 104 -20.57 3.14 11.26
C ALA A 104 -21.84 3.77 10.66
N ARG A 105 -21.83 4.12 9.37
CA ARG A 105 -23.02 4.65 8.66
C ARG A 105 -24.14 3.63 8.58
N GLY A 106 -23.82 2.36 8.31
CA GLY A 106 -24.77 1.25 8.29
C GLY A 106 -25.45 1.06 9.64
N LEU A 107 -24.67 1.01 10.72
CA LEU A 107 -25.19 0.92 12.09
C LEU A 107 -26.11 2.08 12.43
N LYS A 108 -25.74 3.31 12.09
CA LYS A 108 -26.58 4.50 12.32
C LYS A 108 -27.93 4.39 11.61
N LYS A 109 -27.94 3.89 10.37
CA LYS A 109 -29.17 3.69 9.61
C LYS A 109 -30.08 2.66 10.29
N VAL A 110 -29.53 1.52 10.71
CA VAL A 110 -30.30 0.49 11.42
C VAL A 110 -30.82 1.01 12.77
N ALA A 111 -30.00 1.75 13.51
CA ALA A 111 -30.43 2.39 14.75
C ALA A 111 -31.64 3.30 14.52
N SER A 112 -31.58 4.19 13.51
CA SER A 112 -32.70 5.09 13.19
C SER A 112 -33.99 4.37 12.78
N THR A 113 -33.88 3.21 12.12
CA THR A 113 -35.06 2.40 11.78
C THR A 113 -35.69 1.76 13.02
N LEU A 114 -34.86 1.37 14.00
CA LEU A 114 -35.34 0.81 15.27
C LEU A 114 -35.91 1.88 16.19
N GLU A 115 -35.35 3.09 16.19
CA GLU A 115 -35.93 4.25 16.91
C GLU A 115 -37.34 4.56 16.42
N GLY A 116 -37.62 4.43 15.12
CA GLY A 116 -38.96 4.60 14.57
C GLY A 116 -39.97 3.52 15.01
N ALA A 117 -39.48 2.33 15.40
CA ALA A 117 -40.29 1.25 15.97
C ALA A 117 -40.31 1.26 17.51
N ALA A 118 -39.43 2.05 18.13
CA ALA A 118 -39.36 2.23 19.56
C ALA A 118 -40.55 3.05 20.06
N GLY A 119 -41.01 2.76 21.27
CA GLY A 119 -42.05 3.51 21.94
C GLY A 119 -41.70 3.73 23.40
N PRO A 120 -42.42 4.62 24.09
CA PRO A 120 -42.10 5.05 25.45
C PRO A 120 -42.56 4.01 26.49
N ASP A 121 -42.20 2.73 26.37
CA ASP A 121 -42.68 1.69 27.31
C ASP A 121 -41.74 0.49 27.45
N LYS A 122 -41.98 -0.32 28.49
CA LYS A 122 -41.36 -1.63 28.74
C LYS A 122 -41.74 -2.65 27.64
N GLY A 123 -41.18 -3.85 27.68
CA GLY A 123 -41.49 -4.88 26.69
C GLY A 123 -40.73 -4.73 25.38
N VAL A 124 -41.31 -5.22 24.28
CA VAL A 124 -40.65 -5.28 22.97
C VAL A 124 -40.26 -3.89 22.46
N ARG A 125 -41.09 -2.87 22.68
CA ARG A 125 -40.78 -1.48 22.28
C ARG A 125 -39.58 -0.91 23.04
N GLY A 126 -39.46 -1.23 24.33
CA GLY A 126 -38.31 -0.86 25.16
C GLY A 126 -37.03 -1.59 24.76
N ALA A 127 -37.12 -2.87 24.39
CA ALA A 127 -35.99 -3.60 23.83
C ALA A 127 -35.54 -3.05 22.47
N CYS A 128 -36.47 -2.63 21.61
CA CYS A 128 -36.14 -1.94 20.36
C CYS A 128 -35.39 -0.61 20.64
N ALA A 129 -35.83 0.16 21.64
CA ALA A 129 -35.14 1.39 22.05
C ALA A 129 -33.71 1.10 22.55
N ALA A 130 -33.54 0.07 23.39
CA ALA A 130 -32.24 -0.33 23.90
C ALA A 130 -31.31 -0.83 22.78
N ALA A 131 -31.83 -1.62 21.83
CA ALA A 131 -31.09 -2.07 20.66
C ALA A 131 -30.67 -0.89 19.77
N ALA A 132 -31.56 0.08 19.55
CA ALA A 132 -31.25 1.29 18.80
C ALA A 132 -30.14 2.11 19.46
N ALA A 133 -30.23 2.33 20.78
CA ALA A 133 -29.20 3.03 21.55
C ALA A 133 -27.84 2.32 21.49
N MET A 134 -27.82 0.98 21.62
CA MET A 134 -26.62 0.16 21.50
C MET A 134 -25.97 0.31 20.11
N LEU A 135 -26.77 0.25 19.03
CA LEU A 135 -26.28 0.41 17.66
C LEU A 135 -25.80 1.84 17.37
N ALA A 136 -26.45 2.85 17.95
CA ALA A 136 -26.00 4.24 17.87
C ALA A 136 -24.66 4.44 18.60
N SER A 137 -24.49 3.87 19.80
CA SER A 137 -23.21 3.84 20.53
C SER A 137 -22.11 3.13 19.72
N ALA A 138 -22.40 1.96 19.16
CA ALA A 138 -21.45 1.26 18.30
C ALA A 138 -21.09 2.10 17.06
N SER A 139 -22.07 2.75 16.43
CA SER A 139 -21.85 3.63 15.29
C SER A 139 -20.87 4.77 15.62
N THR A 140 -21.02 5.43 16.77
CA THR A 140 -20.11 6.51 17.19
C THR A 140 -18.71 5.99 17.52
N ALA A 141 -18.60 4.81 18.13
CA ALA A 141 -17.31 4.16 18.38
C ALA A 141 -16.57 3.84 17.08
N HIS A 142 -17.24 3.22 16.10
CA HIS A 142 -16.66 2.90 14.80
C HIS A 142 -16.30 4.16 13.98
N ALA A 143 -17.13 5.21 14.04
CA ALA A 143 -16.81 6.49 13.40
C ALA A 143 -15.60 7.18 14.04
N THR A 144 -15.42 7.04 15.35
CA THR A 144 -14.26 7.57 16.08
C THR A 144 -13.00 6.76 15.76
N LEU A 145 -13.12 5.43 15.74
CA LEU A 145 -12.05 4.53 15.31
C LEU A 145 -11.54 4.88 13.91
N ALA A 146 -12.44 5.06 12.93
CA ALA A 146 -12.05 5.45 11.58
C ALA A 146 -11.26 6.77 11.55
N LYS A 147 -11.68 7.78 12.32
CA LYS A 147 -10.97 9.06 12.42
C LYS A 147 -9.58 8.91 13.05
N SER A 148 -9.48 8.13 14.12
CA SER A 148 -8.19 7.85 14.77
C SER A 148 -7.25 7.09 13.83
N LEU A 149 -7.75 6.07 13.11
CA LEU A 149 -6.95 5.34 12.13
C LEU A 149 -6.49 6.25 10.98
N ALA A 150 -7.36 7.13 10.47
CA ALA A 150 -6.99 8.08 9.42
C ALA A 150 -5.86 9.02 9.85
N ALA A 151 -5.93 9.54 11.08
CA ALA A 151 -4.95 10.50 11.61
C ALA A 151 -3.64 9.83 12.05
N ASP A 152 -3.72 8.72 12.79
CA ASP A 152 -2.57 8.15 13.51
C ASP A 152 -1.88 7.01 12.74
N VAL A 153 -2.53 6.46 11.72
CA VAL A 153 -2.07 5.30 10.94
C VAL A 153 -1.94 5.65 9.46
N GLU A 154 -3.04 6.04 8.80
CA GLU A 154 -3.07 6.28 7.35
C GLU A 154 -2.17 7.46 6.95
N ALA A 155 -2.32 8.62 7.60
CA ALA A 155 -1.54 9.81 7.26
C ALA A 155 -0.02 9.61 7.43
N PRO A 156 0.50 9.02 8.55
CA PRO A 156 1.92 8.70 8.67
C PRO A 156 2.43 7.69 7.64
N LEU A 157 1.64 6.65 7.32
CA LEU A 157 2.01 5.67 6.30
C LEU A 157 2.09 6.30 4.90
N GLU A 158 1.19 7.23 4.58
CA GLU A 158 1.24 7.97 3.32
C GLU A 158 2.46 8.89 3.25
N GLN A 159 2.79 9.58 4.34
CA GLN A 159 4.02 10.39 4.43
C GLN A 159 5.27 9.54 4.25
N ALA A 160 5.35 8.38 4.92
CA ALA A 160 6.45 7.44 4.75
C ALA A 160 6.52 6.92 3.30
N ARG A 161 5.38 6.60 2.67
CA ARG A 161 5.33 6.18 1.27
C ARG A 161 5.95 7.22 0.33
N VAL A 162 5.60 8.49 0.51
CA VAL A 162 6.15 9.59 -0.30
C VAL A 162 7.65 9.75 -0.05
N ALA A 163 8.08 9.69 1.22
CA ALA A 163 9.49 9.83 1.60
C ALA A 163 10.36 8.72 0.98
N VAL A 164 9.95 7.45 1.11
CA VAL A 164 10.69 6.30 0.58
C VAL A 164 10.74 6.34 -0.95
N ARG A 165 9.63 6.70 -1.62
CA ARG A 165 9.62 6.87 -3.09
C ARG A 165 10.61 7.93 -3.56
N LYS A 166 10.66 9.07 -2.85
CA LYS A 166 11.60 10.14 -3.15
C LYS A 166 13.05 9.69 -2.93
N ALA A 167 13.34 9.04 -1.81
CA ALA A 167 14.67 8.49 -1.53
C ALA A 167 15.10 7.47 -2.60
N GLN A 168 14.15 6.63 -3.07
CA GLN A 168 14.37 5.66 -4.12
C GLN A 168 14.72 6.32 -5.47
N SER A 169 13.94 7.32 -5.91
CA SER A 169 14.21 8.04 -7.16
C SER A 169 15.52 8.84 -7.10
N ASP A 170 15.75 9.55 -6.00
CA ASP A 170 16.94 10.39 -5.81
C ASP A 170 18.20 9.51 -5.75
N GLY A 171 18.14 8.38 -5.05
CA GLY A 171 19.25 7.43 -5.00
C GLY A 171 19.53 6.78 -6.36
N ALA A 172 18.50 6.46 -7.15
CA ALA A 172 18.67 5.89 -8.48
C ALA A 172 19.35 6.87 -9.45
N THR A 173 18.95 8.14 -9.43
CA THR A 173 19.57 9.18 -10.28
C THR A 173 21.03 9.42 -9.92
N ARG A 174 21.36 9.49 -8.61
CA ARG A 174 22.73 9.63 -8.12
C ARG A 174 23.61 8.43 -8.48
N ALA A 175 23.12 7.22 -8.30
CA ALA A 175 23.82 5.99 -8.70
C ALA A 175 24.13 5.98 -10.21
N GLN A 176 23.14 6.37 -11.03
CA GLN A 176 23.32 6.43 -12.47
C GLN A 176 24.35 7.50 -12.89
N ALA A 177 24.34 8.66 -12.22
CA ALA A 177 25.33 9.72 -12.47
C ALA A 177 26.76 9.25 -12.13
N ALA A 178 26.95 8.62 -10.96
CA ALA A 178 28.25 8.07 -10.55
C ALA A 178 28.74 6.99 -11.52
N HIS A 179 27.86 6.07 -11.93
CA HIS A 179 28.20 5.04 -12.91
C HIS A 179 28.61 5.63 -14.27
N ARG A 180 27.89 6.65 -14.77
CA ARG A 180 28.24 7.34 -16.02
C ARG A 180 29.60 8.05 -15.93
N ALA A 181 29.93 8.66 -14.79
CA ALA A 181 31.21 9.32 -14.58
C ALA A 181 32.39 8.34 -14.65
N VAL A 182 32.28 7.20 -13.94
CA VAL A 182 33.29 6.13 -13.97
C VAL A 182 33.44 5.57 -15.38
N LYS A 183 32.32 5.26 -16.05
CA LYS A 183 32.33 4.74 -17.42
C LYS A 183 33.00 5.70 -18.39
N ALA A 184 32.70 7.00 -18.30
CA ALA A 184 33.33 8.01 -19.14
C ALA A 184 34.84 8.11 -18.89
N ALA A 185 35.30 7.98 -17.63
CA ALA A 185 36.71 7.95 -17.29
C ALA A 185 37.41 6.68 -17.82
N ASP A 186 36.77 5.52 -17.69
CA ASP A 186 37.27 4.23 -18.20
C ASP A 186 37.39 4.24 -19.73
N ASP A 187 36.38 4.74 -20.44
CA ASP A 187 36.42 4.90 -21.90
C ASP A 187 37.56 5.84 -22.36
N ARG A 188 37.86 6.90 -21.59
CA ARG A 188 39.00 7.78 -21.87
C ARG A 188 40.32 7.06 -21.64
N TYR A 189 40.45 6.32 -20.54
CA TYR A 189 41.63 5.51 -20.24
C TYR A 189 41.88 4.43 -21.30
N ARG A 190 40.87 3.62 -21.66
CA ARG A 190 41.00 2.58 -22.70
C ARG A 190 41.45 3.12 -24.05
N ARG A 191 40.96 4.30 -24.44
CA ARG A 191 41.39 4.98 -25.66
C ARG A 191 42.85 5.42 -25.59
N ALA A 192 43.29 5.99 -24.47
CA ALA A 192 44.69 6.37 -24.26
C ALA A 192 45.62 5.14 -24.22
N ALA A 193 45.23 4.07 -23.52
CA ALA A 193 45.97 2.82 -23.48
C ALA A 193 46.09 2.16 -24.88
N SER A 194 45.03 2.21 -25.68
CA SER A 194 45.05 1.71 -27.07
C SER A 194 46.00 2.52 -27.95
N ARG A 195 46.02 3.86 -27.79
CA ARG A 195 46.99 4.74 -28.47
C ARG A 195 48.43 4.42 -28.07
N LEU A 196 48.70 4.32 -26.77
CA LEU A 196 50.03 3.95 -26.26
C LEU A 196 50.50 2.61 -26.85
N LYS A 197 49.62 1.60 -26.87
CA LYS A 197 49.92 0.28 -27.46
C LYS A 197 50.25 0.38 -28.96
N ALA A 198 49.58 1.25 -29.71
CA ALA A 198 49.89 1.50 -31.11
C ALA A 198 51.26 2.18 -31.27
N HIS A 199 51.55 3.22 -30.49
CA HIS A 199 52.85 3.90 -30.51
C HIS A 199 54.02 2.99 -30.15
N VAL A 200 53.86 2.13 -29.14
CA VAL A 200 54.88 1.15 -28.75
C VAL A 200 55.13 0.15 -29.89
N ARG A 201 54.07 -0.35 -30.55
CA ARG A 201 54.21 -1.26 -31.70
C ARG A 201 54.88 -0.60 -32.91
N ASP A 202 54.54 0.66 -33.21
CA ASP A 202 55.16 1.39 -34.31
C ASP A 202 56.64 1.69 -34.00
N ALA A 203 56.98 2.00 -32.75
CA ALA A 203 58.36 2.20 -32.32
C ALA A 203 59.19 0.90 -32.42
N THR A 204 58.66 -0.23 -31.95
CA THR A 204 59.35 -1.52 -32.07
C THR A 204 59.52 -1.96 -33.53
N ALA A 205 58.51 -1.73 -34.39
CA ALA A 205 58.61 -2.00 -35.82
C ALA A 205 59.67 -1.11 -36.51
N ASN A 206 59.76 0.17 -36.15
CA ASN A 206 60.76 1.07 -36.69
C ASN A 206 62.19 0.73 -36.24
N GLU A 207 62.39 0.31 -34.99
CA GLU A 207 63.70 -0.17 -34.52
C GLU A 207 64.09 -1.48 -35.21
N ALA A 208 63.16 -2.42 -35.40
CA ALA A 208 63.41 -3.66 -36.13
C ALA A 208 63.71 -3.45 -37.64
N ALA A 209 63.24 -2.33 -38.22
CA ALA A 209 63.49 -1.98 -39.61
C ALA A 209 64.82 -1.21 -39.83
N LYS A 210 65.56 -0.85 -38.77
CA LYS A 210 66.89 -0.24 -38.92
C LYS A 210 67.90 -1.32 -39.35
N PRO A 211 68.65 -1.12 -40.45
CA PRO A 211 69.69 -2.07 -40.85
C PRO A 211 70.75 -2.17 -39.75
N ALA A 212 71.17 -3.40 -39.45
CA ALA A 212 72.15 -3.68 -38.40
C ALA A 212 73.42 -2.82 -38.61
N PRO A 213 73.89 -2.09 -37.58
CA PRO A 213 75.12 -1.33 -37.66
C PRO A 213 76.29 -2.31 -37.56
N GLY A 214 76.63 -2.98 -38.66
CA GLY A 214 77.72 -3.97 -38.59
C GLY A 214 77.96 -4.91 -39.77
N GLU A 215 77.19 -4.89 -40.85
CA GLU A 215 77.52 -5.71 -42.04
C GLU A 215 78.03 -4.84 -43.18
N GLY A 216 79.15 -4.16 -42.90
CA GLY A 216 80.09 -3.75 -43.93
C GLY A 216 81.25 -4.74 -43.96
N SER A 217 81.18 -5.76 -44.82
CA SER A 217 82.35 -6.23 -45.58
C SER A 217 81.94 -7.34 -46.55
N GLY A 218 81.65 -6.94 -47.78
CA GLY A 218 81.46 -7.85 -48.90
C GLY A 218 81.08 -7.08 -50.15
N LEU A 219 82.10 -6.49 -50.78
CA LEU A 219 82.04 -5.93 -52.12
C LEU A 219 81.29 -6.89 -53.07
N ASP A 220 80.33 -6.38 -53.84
CA ASP A 220 80.45 -6.35 -55.30
C ASP A 220 79.37 -5.49 -55.97
N SER A 221 79.79 -4.88 -57.06
CA SER A 221 79.11 -3.84 -57.83
C SER A 221 77.88 -4.35 -58.60
N ALA A 222 76.80 -3.56 -58.63
CA ALA A 222 76.02 -3.31 -59.85
C ALA A 222 74.97 -2.20 -59.64
N GLU A 223 75.11 -1.15 -60.47
CA GLU A 223 74.03 -0.46 -61.17
C GLU A 223 72.97 0.31 -60.34
N ALA A 224 73.15 1.63 -60.31
CA ALA A 224 72.23 2.60 -59.74
C ALA A 224 70.91 2.72 -60.54
N PRO A 225 69.73 2.66 -59.89
CA PRO A 225 68.48 3.20 -60.40
C PRO A 225 68.29 4.66 -59.95
N PRO A 226 67.51 5.46 -60.69
CA PRO A 226 67.60 6.92 -60.66
C PRO A 226 67.12 7.55 -59.36
N GLU A 227 67.83 8.62 -58.98
CA GLU A 227 67.50 9.54 -57.90
C GLU A 227 66.04 10.00 -58.01
N LYS A 228 65.22 9.54 -57.06
CA LYS A 228 63.90 10.13 -56.82
C LYS A 228 64.13 11.56 -56.32
N PRO A 229 63.40 12.55 -56.85
CA PRO A 229 63.64 13.95 -56.56
C PRO A 229 63.51 14.20 -55.07
N HIS A 230 64.45 14.97 -54.53
CA HIS A 230 64.49 15.47 -53.16
C HIS A 230 63.08 15.84 -52.69
N ALA A 231 62.43 14.93 -51.94
CA ALA A 231 61.31 15.27 -51.11
C ALA A 231 61.83 16.37 -50.19
N SER A 232 61.38 17.59 -50.47
CA SER A 232 61.96 18.81 -49.93
C SER A 232 62.14 18.69 -48.42
N ILE A 233 63.22 19.26 -47.90
CA ILE A 233 63.50 19.33 -46.46
C ILE A 233 62.26 19.84 -45.68
N TYR A 234 61.42 20.66 -46.33
CA TYR A 234 60.13 21.13 -45.83
C TYR A 234 59.09 20.03 -45.56
N ALA A 235 59.08 18.90 -46.27
CA ALA A 235 58.17 17.78 -46.00
C ALA A 235 58.46 17.09 -44.64
N ARG A 236 59.71 17.16 -44.16
CA ARG A 236 60.11 16.62 -42.85
C ARG A 236 59.76 17.57 -41.69
N TYR A 237 59.70 18.88 -41.97
CA TYR A 237 59.31 19.91 -40.99
C TYR A 237 57.79 20.20 -40.99
N LEU A 238 57.07 19.84 -42.05
CA LEU A 238 55.61 19.98 -42.16
C LEU A 238 54.84 18.68 -41.87
N ALA A 239 55.53 17.54 -41.75
CA ALA A 239 54.90 16.32 -41.25
C ALA A 239 54.45 16.59 -39.81
N PRO A 240 53.16 16.37 -39.47
CA PRO A 240 52.71 16.46 -38.08
C PRO A 240 53.67 15.62 -37.24
N THR A 241 54.35 16.25 -36.28
CA THR A 241 55.23 15.55 -35.35
C THR A 241 54.41 14.45 -34.71
N LYS A 242 54.64 13.21 -35.13
CA LYS A 242 53.96 12.06 -34.53
C LYS A 242 54.26 12.16 -33.03
N PRO A 243 53.24 12.15 -32.16
CA PRO A 243 53.47 12.33 -30.74
C PRO A 243 54.47 11.27 -30.26
N SER A 244 55.40 11.69 -29.40
CA SER A 244 56.43 10.81 -28.89
C SER A 244 55.76 9.64 -28.15
N PRO A 245 56.34 8.42 -28.17
CA PRO A 245 55.89 7.35 -27.28
C PRO A 245 55.84 7.79 -25.80
N ASP A 246 56.70 8.73 -25.40
CA ASP A 246 56.69 9.31 -24.05
C ASP A 246 55.46 10.19 -23.81
N ASP A 247 55.00 10.96 -24.80
CA ASP A 247 53.78 11.77 -24.69
C ASP A 247 52.54 10.87 -24.54
N ALA A 248 52.49 9.78 -25.31
CA ALA A 248 51.42 8.79 -25.22
C ALA A 248 51.43 8.06 -23.86
N ARG A 249 52.61 7.83 -23.28
CA ARG A 249 52.76 7.25 -21.94
C ARG A 249 52.27 8.21 -20.86
N GLN A 250 52.69 9.47 -20.91
CA GLN A 250 52.23 10.51 -20.00
C GLN A 250 50.71 10.72 -20.07
N GLU A 251 50.13 10.72 -21.29
CA GLU A 251 48.68 10.80 -21.47
C GLU A 251 47.98 9.60 -20.83
N CYS A 252 48.46 8.38 -21.07
CA CYS A 252 47.89 7.16 -20.49
C CYS A 252 47.93 7.19 -18.97
N ASP A 253 49.07 7.58 -18.37
CA ASP A 253 49.24 7.70 -16.93
C ASP A 253 48.30 8.78 -16.34
N ALA A 254 48.13 9.91 -17.03
CA ALA A 254 47.18 10.94 -16.62
C ALA A 254 45.74 10.41 -16.64
N ARG A 255 45.32 9.70 -17.70
CA ARG A 255 43.98 9.10 -17.78
C ARG A 255 43.75 8.00 -16.76
N TRP A 256 44.81 7.26 -16.41
CA TRP A 256 44.76 6.28 -15.33
C TRP A 256 44.47 6.94 -13.98
N ARG A 257 45.16 8.04 -13.65
CA ARG A 257 44.90 8.82 -12.43
C ARG A 257 43.48 9.37 -12.40
N ASP A 258 42.98 9.90 -13.53
CA ASP A 258 41.58 10.35 -13.66
C ASP A 258 40.59 9.23 -13.34
N LEU A 259 40.79 8.03 -13.91
CA LEU A 259 39.94 6.86 -13.66
C LEU A 259 39.99 6.42 -12.19
N SER A 260 41.19 6.37 -11.60
CA SER A 260 41.36 6.03 -10.18
C SER A 260 40.62 7.01 -9.26
N LEU A 261 40.72 8.31 -9.55
CA LEU A 261 40.02 9.35 -8.80
C LEU A 261 38.50 9.22 -8.90
N GLU A 262 37.96 9.05 -10.12
CA GLU A 262 36.52 8.88 -10.33
C GLU A 262 36.00 7.58 -9.70
N SER A 263 36.79 6.50 -9.73
CA SER A 263 36.44 5.24 -9.06
C SER A 263 36.36 5.40 -7.54
N ARG A 264 37.27 6.16 -6.93
CA ARG A 264 37.23 6.48 -5.49
C ARG A 264 36.02 7.33 -5.13
N LYS A 265 35.71 8.35 -5.93
CA LYS A 265 34.50 9.19 -5.74
C LYS A 265 33.23 8.35 -5.82
N ALA A 266 33.16 7.47 -6.82
CA ALA A 266 32.06 6.55 -6.99
C ALA A 266 31.90 5.60 -5.79
N ALA A 267 32.98 5.02 -5.27
CA ALA A 267 32.92 4.15 -4.10
C ALA A 267 32.37 4.87 -2.86
N LEU A 268 32.82 6.11 -2.60
CA LEU A 268 32.29 6.94 -1.51
C LEU A 268 30.81 7.28 -1.72
N GLU A 269 30.41 7.53 -2.97
CA GLU A 269 29.02 7.79 -3.31
C GLU A 269 28.13 6.55 -3.14
N ALA A 270 28.62 5.36 -3.51
CA ALA A 270 27.93 4.10 -3.22
C ALA A 270 27.73 3.91 -1.72
N GLN A 271 28.76 4.15 -0.90
CA GLN A 271 28.63 4.05 0.55
C GLN A 271 27.54 5.00 1.07
N ARG A 272 27.54 6.25 0.64
CA ARG A 272 26.50 7.23 1.01
C ARG A 272 25.10 6.79 0.58
N LEU A 273 24.96 6.22 -0.62
CA LEU A 273 23.70 5.71 -1.12
C LEU A 273 23.21 4.50 -0.32
N LEU A 274 24.09 3.56 0.00
CA LEU A 274 23.77 2.40 0.84
C LEU A 274 23.27 2.84 2.22
N THR A 275 23.97 3.78 2.87
CA THR A 275 23.53 4.34 4.15
C THR A 275 22.20 5.07 4.05
N ALA A 276 21.97 5.84 2.97
CA ALA A 276 20.70 6.53 2.76
C ALA A 276 19.53 5.56 2.52
N TYR A 277 19.75 4.48 1.75
CA TYR A 277 18.75 3.43 1.56
C TYR A 277 18.45 2.71 2.87
N GLN A 278 19.47 2.33 3.63
CA GLN A 278 19.28 1.69 4.92
C GLN A 278 18.48 2.57 5.88
N ALA A 279 18.84 3.85 6.03
CA ALA A 279 18.11 4.77 6.90
C ALA A 279 16.64 4.95 6.46
N SER A 280 16.39 5.01 5.14
CA SER A 280 15.04 5.08 4.60
C SER A 280 14.24 3.80 4.86
N ASP A 281 14.88 2.63 4.75
CA ASP A 281 14.24 1.34 5.01
C ASP A 281 13.90 1.19 6.50
N GLU A 282 14.83 1.54 7.40
CA GLU A 282 14.63 1.49 8.86
C GLU A 282 13.48 2.39 9.30
N ALA A 283 13.45 3.64 8.83
CA ALA A 283 12.36 4.57 9.14
C ALA A 283 11.00 4.08 8.60
N ALA A 284 10.99 3.44 7.43
CA ALA A 284 9.77 2.86 6.85
C ALA A 284 9.26 1.67 7.67
N VAL A 285 10.16 0.78 8.09
CA VAL A 285 9.84 -0.37 8.94
C VAL A 285 9.30 0.09 10.28
N GLU A 286 9.97 1.05 10.94
CA GLU A 286 9.52 1.63 12.20
C GLU A 286 8.11 2.20 12.07
N THR A 287 7.86 2.99 11.03
CA THR A 287 6.53 3.56 10.77
C THR A 287 5.46 2.48 10.56
N CYS A 288 5.77 1.40 9.82
CA CYS A 288 4.85 0.29 9.62
C CYS A 288 4.57 -0.49 10.92
N VAL A 289 5.57 -0.71 11.76
CA VAL A 289 5.42 -1.39 13.05
C VAL A 289 4.55 -0.55 14.00
N ASP A 290 4.83 0.75 14.09
CA ASP A 290 4.05 1.67 14.90
C ASP A 290 2.60 1.77 14.43
N ALA A 291 2.39 1.83 13.11
CA ALA A 291 1.06 1.78 12.50
C ALA A 291 0.28 0.53 12.94
N LEU A 292 0.88 -0.67 12.82
CA LEU A 292 0.25 -1.92 13.24
C LEU A 292 -0.08 -1.93 14.75
N ARG A 293 0.82 -1.38 15.57
CA ARG A 293 0.61 -1.28 17.02
C ARG A 293 -0.56 -0.35 17.35
N LYS A 294 -0.62 0.81 16.69
CA LYS A 294 -1.70 1.79 16.85
C LYS A 294 -3.05 1.24 16.41
N VAL A 295 -3.11 0.48 15.32
CA VAL A 295 -4.35 -0.24 14.92
C VAL A 295 -4.89 -1.07 16.08
N GLY A 296 -4.04 -1.88 16.71
CA GLY A 296 -4.43 -2.70 17.87
C GLY A 296 -4.91 -1.87 19.06
N VAL A 297 -4.23 -0.77 19.38
CA VAL A 297 -4.62 0.14 20.48
C VAL A 297 -5.96 0.80 20.21
N HIS A 298 -6.18 1.34 19.01
CA HIS A 298 -7.44 2.00 18.67
C HIS A 298 -8.60 1.01 18.63
N GLN A 299 -8.40 -0.20 18.10
CA GLN A 299 -9.42 -1.25 18.13
C GLN A 299 -9.77 -1.64 19.57
N ALA A 300 -8.78 -1.92 20.43
CA ALA A 300 -9.03 -2.26 21.82
C ALA A 300 -9.79 -1.14 22.57
N SER A 301 -9.44 0.12 22.30
CA SER A 301 -10.14 1.28 22.87
C SER A 301 -11.60 1.37 22.40
N ALA A 302 -11.85 1.22 21.09
CA ALA A 302 -13.18 1.30 20.51
C ALA A 302 -14.13 0.20 21.01
N PHE A 303 -13.60 -0.98 21.35
CA PHE A 303 -14.41 -2.10 21.84
C PHE A 303 -14.53 -2.19 23.37
N SER A 304 -13.90 -1.28 24.11
CA SER A 304 -13.94 -1.30 25.57
C SER A 304 -15.35 -1.12 26.17
N THR A 305 -16.22 -0.36 25.49
CA THR A 305 -17.61 -0.12 25.92
C THR A 305 -18.59 -1.20 25.48
N ARG A 306 -18.16 -2.11 24.59
CA ARG A 306 -19.06 -3.12 23.98
C ARG A 306 -19.70 -4.05 25.00
N THR A 307 -18.97 -4.42 26.04
CA THR A 307 -19.49 -5.29 27.11
C THR A 307 -20.57 -4.59 27.93
N TYR A 308 -20.43 -3.29 28.16
CA TYR A 308 -21.44 -2.49 28.84
C TYR A 308 -22.70 -2.37 27.98
N ASP A 309 -22.53 -2.03 26.71
CA ASP A 309 -23.62 -1.86 25.74
C ASP A 309 -24.42 -3.17 25.56
N LEU A 310 -23.72 -4.30 25.47
CA LEU A 310 -24.35 -5.63 25.40
C LEU A 310 -25.11 -5.98 26.68
N ALA A 311 -24.55 -5.68 27.86
CA ALA A 311 -25.22 -5.92 29.13
C ALA A 311 -26.51 -5.09 29.25
N GLN A 312 -26.55 -3.86 28.75
CA GLN A 312 -27.77 -3.04 28.73
C GLN A 312 -28.83 -3.61 27.80
N LEU A 313 -28.42 -4.10 26.62
CA LEU A 313 -29.34 -4.78 25.71
C LEU A 313 -29.91 -6.05 26.34
N THR A 314 -29.07 -6.89 26.95
CA THR A 314 -29.52 -8.12 27.63
C THR A 314 -30.53 -7.81 28.73
N ARG A 315 -30.29 -6.80 29.56
CA ARG A 315 -31.26 -6.38 30.59
C ARG A 315 -32.58 -5.92 30.00
N ALA A 316 -32.56 -5.20 28.88
CA ALA A 316 -33.78 -4.76 28.21
C ALA A 316 -34.57 -5.93 27.62
N LEU A 317 -33.87 -6.95 27.10
CA LEU A 317 -34.48 -8.19 26.62
C LEU A 317 -35.03 -9.03 27.77
N ASP A 318 -34.31 -9.16 28.88
CA ASP A 318 -34.77 -9.89 30.06
C ASP A 318 -35.98 -9.22 30.72
N ALA A 319 -36.10 -7.89 30.59
CA ALA A 319 -37.25 -7.12 31.06
C ALA A 319 -38.46 -7.18 30.09
N CYS A 320 -38.36 -7.89 28.97
CA CYS A 320 -39.48 -8.06 28.06
C CYS A 320 -40.49 -9.05 28.63
N ASP A 321 -41.70 -8.57 28.91
CA ASP A 321 -42.84 -9.41 29.28
C ASP A 321 -43.88 -9.38 28.16
N ALA A 322 -43.88 -10.42 27.33
CA ALA A 322 -44.80 -10.53 26.21
C ALA A 322 -46.27 -10.55 26.64
N LEU A 323 -46.59 -11.07 27.84
CA LEU A 323 -47.96 -11.10 28.34
C LEU A 323 -48.42 -9.71 28.78
N ALA A 324 -47.53 -8.96 29.43
CA ALA A 324 -47.80 -7.56 29.76
C ALA A 324 -48.01 -6.71 28.49
N ASP A 325 -47.19 -6.92 27.45
CA ASP A 325 -47.34 -6.21 26.17
C ASP A 325 -48.69 -6.51 25.49
N VAL A 326 -49.14 -7.77 25.52
CA VAL A 326 -50.47 -8.15 24.99
C VAL A 326 -51.59 -7.50 25.81
N ALA A 327 -51.46 -7.46 27.14
CA ALA A 327 -52.45 -6.82 28.00
C ALA A 327 -52.57 -5.31 27.70
N VAL A 328 -51.44 -4.60 27.56
CA VAL A 328 -51.41 -3.19 27.17
C VAL A 328 -52.03 -2.98 25.78
N PHE A 329 -51.73 -3.85 24.81
CA PHE A 329 -52.32 -3.77 23.48
C PHE A 329 -53.85 -3.93 23.50
N VAL A 330 -54.37 -4.88 24.28
CA VAL A 330 -55.82 -5.08 24.43
C VAL A 330 -56.46 -3.84 25.06
N GLU A 331 -55.87 -3.31 26.13
CA GLU A 331 -56.37 -2.11 26.81
C GLU A 331 -56.38 -0.88 25.88
N GLU A 332 -55.32 -0.65 25.11
CA GLU A 332 -55.26 0.43 24.11
C GLU A 332 -56.36 0.28 23.05
N ARG A 333 -56.64 -0.95 22.60
CA ARG A 333 -57.68 -1.24 21.61
C ARG A 333 -59.09 -1.07 22.17
N GLU A 334 -59.32 -1.47 23.41
CA GLU A 334 -60.58 -1.25 24.12
C GLU A 334 -60.84 0.25 24.31
N GLN A 335 -59.85 1.01 24.79
CA GLN A 335 -59.96 2.47 24.91
C GLN A 335 -60.20 3.15 23.55
N ALA A 336 -59.56 2.66 22.48
CA ALA A 336 -59.79 3.19 21.13
C ALA A 336 -61.22 2.91 20.65
N ARG A 337 -61.75 1.72 20.95
CA ARG A 337 -63.13 1.36 20.65
C ARG A 337 -64.11 2.25 21.41
N ASP A 338 -63.91 2.45 22.71
CA ASP A 338 -64.76 3.33 23.53
C ASP A 338 -64.74 4.79 23.06
N ARG A 339 -63.61 5.27 22.51
CA ARG A 339 -63.52 6.60 21.90
C ARG A 339 -64.32 6.69 20.61
N VAL A 340 -64.29 5.66 19.76
CA VAL A 340 -65.08 5.60 18.52
C VAL A 340 -66.56 5.47 18.86
N ASP A 341 -66.93 4.59 19.78
CA ASP A 341 -68.31 4.40 20.22
C ASP A 341 -68.83 5.67 20.91
N GLY A 342 -68.04 6.32 21.76
CA GLY A 342 -68.37 7.61 22.37
C GLY A 342 -68.41 8.77 21.36
N ALA A 343 -67.66 8.73 20.27
CA ALA A 343 -67.75 9.70 19.16
C ALA A 343 -68.98 9.45 18.29
N CYS A 344 -69.31 8.19 18.00
CA CYS A 344 -70.53 7.78 17.31
C CYS A 344 -71.78 8.16 18.12
N VAL A 345 -71.79 7.90 19.43
CA VAL A 345 -72.88 8.29 20.34
C VAL A 345 -72.98 9.81 20.46
N ARG A 346 -71.87 10.55 20.56
CA ARG A 346 -71.90 12.03 20.55
C ARG A 346 -72.36 12.61 19.22
N ASN A 347 -72.01 12.01 18.09
CA ASN A 347 -72.52 12.40 16.78
C ASN A 347 -74.01 12.07 16.61
N ALA A 348 -74.46 10.90 17.09
CA ALA A 348 -75.87 10.52 17.12
C ALA A 348 -76.68 11.46 18.02
N LEU A 349 -76.17 11.81 19.21
CA LEU A 349 -76.80 12.77 20.11
C LEU A 349 -76.81 14.20 19.53
N ARG A 350 -75.79 14.61 18.77
CA ARG A 350 -75.79 15.87 18.01
C ARG A 350 -76.87 15.92 16.94
N LEU A 351 -77.11 14.81 16.24
CA LEU A 351 -78.19 14.69 15.26
C LEU A 351 -79.58 14.67 15.91
N CYS A 352 -79.67 14.29 17.18
CA CYS A 352 -80.91 14.28 17.97
C CYS A 352 -81.17 15.57 18.77
N GLN A 353 -80.29 16.59 18.71
CA GLN A 353 -80.56 17.88 19.34
C GLN A 353 -81.50 18.73 18.47
N PRO A 354 -82.66 19.17 19.00
CA PRO A 354 -83.70 19.83 18.22
C PRO A 354 -83.37 21.25 17.75
N GLU A 355 -82.24 21.83 18.16
CA GLU A 355 -81.99 23.28 17.97
C GLU A 355 -80.92 23.66 16.94
N THR A 356 -80.26 22.71 16.28
CA THR A 356 -79.40 23.02 15.10
C THR A 356 -79.92 22.45 13.78
N SER A 357 -81.08 21.80 13.82
CA SER A 357 -81.81 21.36 12.64
C SER A 357 -82.52 22.56 11.99
N GLN A 358 -81.80 23.32 11.15
CA GLN A 358 -82.43 24.05 10.05
C GLN A 358 -83.07 23.09 9.01
N VAL A 359 -82.86 21.78 9.15
CA VAL A 359 -83.41 20.73 8.27
C VAL A 359 -84.84 20.34 8.66
N GLY A 360 -85.28 20.61 9.89
CA GLY A 360 -86.60 20.23 10.41
C GLY A 360 -87.78 21.05 9.92
N ARG A 361 -87.56 22.08 9.08
CA ARG A 361 -88.65 22.85 8.45
C ARG A 361 -88.67 22.80 6.93
N ALA A 362 -87.72 22.12 6.30
CA ALA A 362 -87.70 21.99 4.86
C ALA A 362 -87.26 20.58 4.50
N LEU A 363 -88.26 19.75 4.15
CA LEU A 363 -88.23 18.62 3.22
C LEU A 363 -88.99 17.42 3.78
N GLY A 364 -90.12 17.13 3.14
CA GLY A 364 -90.70 15.80 3.17
C GLY A 364 -89.71 14.77 2.63
N SER A 365 -89.81 13.55 3.16
CA SER A 365 -89.05 12.35 2.79
C SER A 365 -87.52 12.51 2.81
N VAL A 366 -86.93 12.38 4.00
CA VAL A 366 -85.50 12.09 4.14
C VAL A 366 -85.33 10.57 4.16
N PHE A 367 -84.63 10.07 3.14
CA PHE A 367 -84.09 8.72 3.06
C PHE A 367 -83.09 8.54 4.21
N VAL A 368 -83.35 7.61 5.12
CA VAL A 368 -82.36 7.19 6.13
C VAL A 368 -81.41 6.21 5.45
N PRO A 369 -80.11 6.51 5.26
CA PRO A 369 -79.17 5.49 4.84
C PRO A 369 -79.04 4.49 5.99
N ARG A 370 -79.32 3.21 5.71
CA ARG A 370 -79.03 2.14 6.66
C ARG A 370 -77.54 2.10 6.94
N SER A 371 -77.20 1.94 8.22
CA SER A 371 -75.84 1.59 8.66
C SER A 371 -75.42 0.27 7.99
N PRO A 372 -74.19 0.12 7.45
CA PRO A 372 -73.72 -1.13 6.83
C PRO A 372 -73.64 -2.32 7.81
N VAL A 373 -73.85 -2.08 9.10
CA VAL A 373 -73.73 -3.11 10.14
C VAL A 373 -75.04 -3.91 10.32
N ASP A 374 -76.18 -3.39 9.87
CA ASP A 374 -77.48 -4.06 10.06
C ASP A 374 -77.85 -5.04 8.94
N ASP A 375 -77.16 -5.01 7.78
CA ASP A 375 -77.42 -5.95 6.69
C ASP A 375 -76.65 -7.30 6.82
N VAL A 376 -75.73 -7.41 7.79
CA VAL A 376 -74.94 -8.65 8.02
C VAL A 376 -75.66 -9.64 8.96
N LEU A 377 -76.68 -9.21 9.70
CA LEU A 377 -77.41 -10.07 10.63
C LEU A 377 -78.72 -10.64 10.08
N ALA A 378 -79.05 -10.39 8.81
CA ALA A 378 -80.33 -10.80 8.20
C ALA A 378 -80.21 -11.90 7.12
N SER A 379 -79.08 -12.60 6.98
CA SER A 379 -78.99 -13.77 6.09
C SER A 379 -77.93 -14.80 6.52
N PRO A 380 -78.33 -16.00 6.99
CA PRO A 380 -77.40 -17.03 7.43
C PRO A 380 -76.76 -17.86 6.29
N SER A 381 -76.68 -17.34 5.05
CA SER A 381 -76.15 -18.11 3.90
C SER A 381 -75.00 -17.45 3.13
N ALA A 382 -74.39 -16.37 3.65
CA ALA A 382 -73.27 -15.68 2.99
C ALA A 382 -71.94 -15.70 3.79
N VAL A 383 -71.81 -16.57 4.79
CA VAL A 383 -70.61 -16.69 5.64
C VAL A 383 -69.61 -17.76 5.11
N ALA A 384 -69.92 -18.43 4.00
CA ALA A 384 -69.04 -19.47 3.44
C ALA A 384 -68.03 -18.97 2.37
N ASP A 385 -68.26 -17.84 1.70
CA ASP A 385 -67.45 -17.43 0.54
C ASP A 385 -66.69 -16.09 0.67
N ALA A 386 -66.77 -15.41 1.81
CA ALA A 386 -66.03 -14.14 2.04
C ALA A 386 -64.73 -14.29 2.86
N SER A 387 -64.46 -15.48 3.44
CA SER A 387 -63.25 -15.74 4.24
C SER A 387 -62.02 -16.16 3.42
N THR A 388 -62.12 -16.19 2.09
CA THR A 388 -61.04 -16.63 1.18
C THR A 388 -60.53 -15.55 0.21
N ALA A 389 -61.06 -14.32 0.25
CA ALA A 389 -60.68 -13.26 -0.71
C ALA A 389 -60.01 -12.01 -0.10
N ALA A 390 -59.85 -11.92 1.22
CA ALA A 390 -59.19 -10.77 1.88
C ALA A 390 -57.92 -11.14 2.69
N VAL A 391 -57.38 -12.35 2.46
CA VAL A 391 -56.07 -12.79 2.97
C VAL A 391 -55.24 -13.27 1.78
N ALA A 392 -55.00 -12.36 0.84
CA ALA A 392 -54.10 -12.57 -0.29
C ALA A 392 -53.64 -11.21 -0.84
N ASP A 393 -52.83 -10.48 -0.07
CA ASP A 393 -51.61 -9.85 -0.59
C ASP A 393 -50.80 -9.20 0.55
N ASP A 394 -49.48 -9.42 0.48
CA ASP A 394 -48.40 -8.84 1.30
C ASP A 394 -48.11 -9.38 2.72
N VAL A 395 -48.10 -10.71 2.88
CA VAL A 395 -47.19 -11.38 3.83
C VAL A 395 -46.25 -12.31 3.07
N ARG A 396 -45.02 -11.87 2.79
CA ARG A 396 -43.96 -12.75 2.29
C ARG A 396 -43.35 -13.51 3.46
N TYR A 397 -43.83 -14.73 3.67
CA TYR A 397 -43.13 -15.74 4.48
C TYR A 397 -41.90 -16.22 3.73
N VAL A 398 -40.71 -16.02 4.31
CA VAL A 398 -39.51 -16.77 3.91
C VAL A 398 -39.46 -18.03 4.76
N GLN A 399 -39.79 -19.18 4.14
CA GLN A 399 -39.56 -20.50 4.73
C GLN A 399 -38.06 -20.83 4.68
N LEU A 400 -37.44 -21.03 5.85
CA LEU A 400 -36.13 -21.67 5.97
C LEU A 400 -36.33 -23.19 6.12
N PRO A 401 -35.65 -24.04 5.32
CA PRO A 401 -35.69 -25.47 5.56
C PRO A 401 -34.83 -25.85 6.77
N VAL A 402 -35.47 -26.26 7.87
CA VAL A 402 -34.84 -27.00 8.95
C VAL A 402 -34.69 -28.46 8.50
N ARG A 403 -33.47 -28.89 8.24
CA ARG A 403 -33.17 -30.32 8.06
C ARG A 403 -32.84 -30.91 9.42
N ALA A 404 -33.79 -31.64 10.00
CA ALA A 404 -33.55 -32.50 11.13
C ALA A 404 -32.63 -33.66 10.69
N GLY A 405 -31.41 -33.69 11.21
CA GLY A 405 -30.54 -34.87 11.19
C GLY A 405 -30.72 -35.61 12.51
N ALA A 406 -31.29 -36.81 12.43
CA ALA A 406 -31.13 -37.85 13.45
C ALA A 406 -30.07 -38.84 12.94
N GLY A 407 -29.07 -39.14 13.77
CA GLY A 407 -27.97 -40.06 13.47
C GLY A 407 -26.64 -39.51 13.95
#